data_AF-A0A528X6S6-F1
#
_entry.id   AF-A0A528X6S6-F1
#
_cell.length_a   1.000
_cell.length_b   1.000
_cell.length_c   1.000
_cell.angle_alpha   90.00
_cell.angle_beta   90.00
_cell.angle_gamma   90.00
#
_symmetry.space_group_name_H-M   'P 1'
#
loop_
_entity.id
_entity.type
_entity.pdbx_description
1 polymer ?
#
loop_
_entity_poly.entity_id
_entity_poly.type
_entity_poly.pdbx_seq_one_letter_code
_entity_poly.pdbx_strand_id
1 'polypeptide(L)'
;MKDRDIIARLRDLRRRGEKRANEAVIRRYAAAHRAAGEVQEAAAAVAEHLQRTADAEDAAFGSLVGQPVKAASLYRLQGQFESAARKTEQLRENEMMVGITEQRRKAELSAARNDLRASLKAVAKLDGLLEHLTKRTARRRLALAELSEEDDRSPPRLPAER
;
A
#
# COMPACT_ATOMS: atom_id res chain seq x y z
N MET A 1 -24.11 29.75 -8.74
CA MET A 1 -23.59 28.93 -7.60
C MET A 1 -22.51 29.75 -6.92
N LYS A 2 -22.53 29.91 -5.58
CA LYS A 2 -21.50 30.72 -4.90
C LYS A 2 -20.19 29.92 -4.87
N ASP A 3 -19.03 30.58 -4.97
CA ASP A 3 -17.70 29.93 -5.01
C ASP A 3 -17.48 28.91 -3.87
N ARG A 4 -18.04 29.20 -2.70
CA ARG A 4 -18.03 28.32 -1.53
C ARG A 4 -18.68 26.96 -1.82
N ASP A 5 -19.79 26.95 -2.55
CA ASP A 5 -20.55 25.73 -2.86
C ASP A 5 -19.78 24.85 -3.85
N ILE A 6 -19.09 25.47 -4.82
CA ILE A 6 -18.24 24.77 -5.80
C ILE A 6 -17.07 24.11 -5.08
N ILE A 7 -16.39 24.84 -4.20
CA ILE A 7 -15.25 24.33 -3.43
C ILE A 7 -15.69 23.21 -2.48
N ALA A 8 -16.85 23.35 -1.83
CA ALA A 8 -17.42 22.30 -0.97
C ALA A 8 -17.73 21.03 -1.76
N ARG A 9 -18.37 21.13 -2.93
CA ARG A 9 -18.62 19.98 -3.81
C ARG A 9 -17.33 19.30 -4.27
N LEU A 10 -16.30 20.08 -4.61
CA LEU A 10 -15.00 19.54 -5.00
C LEU A 10 -14.33 18.81 -3.83
N ARG A 11 -14.43 19.34 -2.61
CA ARG A 11 -13.92 18.69 -1.39
C ARG A 11 -14.59 17.35 -1.17
N ASP A 12 -15.91 17.27 -1.30
CA ASP A 12 -16.65 16.01 -1.12
C ASP A 12 -16.29 14.97 -2.18
N LEU A 13 -16.04 15.40 -3.41
CA LEU A 13 -15.51 14.53 -4.46
C LEU A 13 -14.10 14.03 -4.11
N ARG A 14 -13.22 14.91 -3.63
CA ARG A 14 -11.85 14.55 -3.23
C ARG A 14 -11.81 13.64 -2.01
N ARG A 15 -12.69 13.83 -1.02
CA ARG A 15 -12.87 12.93 0.13
C ARG A 15 -13.31 11.54 -0.30
N ARG A 16 -14.19 11.42 -1.30
CA ARG A 16 -14.52 10.11 -1.90
C ARG A 16 -13.33 9.48 -2.61
N GLY A 17 -12.49 10.29 -3.26
CA GLY A 17 -11.21 9.84 -3.82
C GLY A 17 -10.24 9.32 -2.75
N GLU A 18 -10.07 10.07 -1.66
CA GLU A 18 -9.25 9.70 -0.51
C GLU A 18 -9.69 8.36 0.10
N LYS A 19 -10.98 8.15 0.34
CA LYS A 19 -11.51 6.87 0.84
C LYS A 19 -11.12 5.71 -0.07
N ARG A 20 -11.30 5.85 -1.39
CA ARG A 20 -10.90 4.83 -2.37
C ARG A 20 -9.39 4.59 -2.39
N ALA A 21 -8.59 5.64 -2.25
CA ALA A 21 -7.13 5.51 -2.15
C ALA A 21 -6.72 4.76 -0.87
N ASN A 22 -7.39 5.02 0.25
CA ASN A 22 -7.16 4.30 1.51
C ASN A 22 -7.52 2.82 1.39
N GLU A 23 -8.69 2.50 0.81
CA GLU A 23 -9.09 1.12 0.52
C GLU A 23 -8.09 0.41 -0.42
N ALA A 24 -7.51 1.13 -1.39
CA ALA A 24 -6.47 0.58 -2.26
C ALA A 24 -5.18 0.26 -1.48
N VAL A 25 -4.78 1.12 -0.54
CA VAL A 25 -3.64 0.86 0.36
C VAL A 25 -3.89 -0.39 1.21
N ILE A 26 -5.06 -0.52 1.82
CA ILE A 26 -5.42 -1.69 2.65
C ILE A 26 -5.33 -2.98 1.82
N ARG A 27 -5.92 -3.00 0.62
CA ARG A 27 -5.87 -4.18 -0.27
C ARG A 27 -4.45 -4.54 -0.69
N ARG A 28 -3.64 -3.53 -1.09
CA ARG A 28 -2.25 -3.75 -1.51
C ARG A 28 -1.36 -4.14 -0.34
N TYR A 29 -1.65 -3.66 0.86
CA TYR A 29 -0.95 -4.07 2.07
C TYR A 29 -1.19 -5.55 2.36
N ALA A 30 -2.44 -6.01 2.32
CA ALA A 30 -2.77 -7.43 2.47
C ALA A 30 -2.11 -8.30 1.38
N ALA A 31 -2.09 -7.83 0.13
CA ALA A 31 -1.41 -8.54 -0.95
C ALA A 31 0.11 -8.62 -0.75
N ALA A 32 0.76 -7.53 -0.32
CA ALA A 32 2.19 -7.53 -0.02
C ALA A 32 2.53 -8.43 1.17
N HIS A 33 1.69 -8.45 2.20
CA HIS A 33 1.87 -9.35 3.35
C HIS A 33 1.75 -10.82 2.96
N ARG A 34 0.79 -11.17 2.10
CA ARG A 34 0.67 -12.55 1.59
C ARG A 34 1.88 -12.96 0.76
N ALA A 35 2.34 -12.10 -0.15
CA ALA A 35 3.53 -12.36 -0.94
C ALA A 35 4.78 -12.55 -0.07
N ALA A 36 4.91 -11.80 1.03
CA ALA A 36 6.01 -11.99 1.97
C ALA A 36 5.94 -13.36 2.68
N GLY A 37 4.73 -13.82 3.03
CA GLY A 37 4.51 -15.18 3.54
C GLY A 37 4.87 -16.26 2.53
N GLU A 38 4.46 -16.09 1.26
CA GLU A 38 4.81 -17.02 0.17
C GLU A 38 6.33 -17.14 -0.03
N VAL A 39 7.08 -16.04 0.09
CA VAL A 39 8.56 -16.08 0.04
C VAL A 39 9.12 -16.92 1.18
N GLN A 40 8.60 -16.74 2.41
CA GLN A 40 9.04 -17.51 3.57
C GLN A 40 8.74 -18.99 3.41
N GLU A 41 7.55 -19.34 2.91
CA GLU A 41 7.15 -20.71 2.63
C GLU A 41 8.03 -21.34 1.53
N ALA A 42 8.33 -20.61 0.46
CA ALA A 42 9.20 -21.09 -0.61
C ALA A 42 10.64 -21.33 -0.11
N ALA A 43 11.20 -20.40 0.67
CA ALA A 43 12.52 -20.56 1.29
C ALA A 43 12.56 -21.75 2.26
N ALA A 44 11.50 -21.92 3.06
CA ALA A 44 11.37 -23.06 3.96
C ALA A 44 11.30 -24.38 3.19
N ALA A 45 10.57 -24.44 2.08
CA ALA A 45 10.49 -25.63 1.23
C ALA A 45 11.85 -26.00 0.61
N VAL A 46 12.65 -25.02 0.19
CA VAL A 46 14.03 -25.24 -0.27
C VAL A 46 14.89 -25.81 0.84
N ALA A 47 14.86 -25.18 2.03
CA ALA A 47 15.65 -25.63 3.18
C ALA A 47 15.27 -27.04 3.63
N GLU A 48 13.97 -27.34 3.71
CA GLU A 48 13.45 -28.64 4.11
C GLU A 48 13.83 -29.72 3.08
N HIS A 49 13.74 -29.43 1.79
CA HIS A 49 14.16 -30.35 0.74
C HIS A 49 15.67 -30.63 0.81
N LEU A 50 16.49 -29.59 0.98
CA LEU A 50 17.94 -29.74 1.11
C LEU A 50 18.32 -30.59 2.33
N GLN A 51 17.67 -30.38 3.47
CA GLN A 51 17.91 -31.19 4.66
C GLN A 51 17.55 -32.65 4.43
N ARG A 52 16.34 -32.91 3.87
CA ARG A 52 15.92 -34.28 3.54
C ARG A 52 16.87 -34.96 2.56
N THR A 53 17.40 -34.24 1.58
CA THR A 53 18.35 -34.80 0.62
C THR A 53 19.68 -35.11 1.28
N ALA A 54 20.18 -34.25 2.16
CA ALA A 54 21.40 -34.50 2.93
C ALA A 54 21.25 -35.72 3.85
N ASP A 55 20.14 -35.81 4.61
CA ASP A 55 19.88 -36.96 5.48
C ASP A 55 19.76 -38.27 4.68
N ALA A 56 19.14 -38.22 3.50
CA ALA A 56 19.04 -39.36 2.59
C ALA A 56 20.40 -39.75 1.99
N GLU A 57 21.24 -38.76 1.64
CA GLU A 57 22.61 -38.97 1.19
C GLU A 57 23.43 -39.68 2.28
N ASP A 58 23.44 -39.14 3.49
CA ASP A 58 24.18 -39.69 4.63
C ASP A 58 23.73 -41.12 4.96
N ALA A 59 22.43 -41.38 4.99
CA ALA A 59 21.89 -42.71 5.22
C ALA A 59 22.27 -43.69 4.10
N ALA A 60 22.20 -43.25 2.84
CA ALA A 60 22.47 -44.10 1.70
C ALA A 60 23.96 -44.42 1.61
N PHE A 61 24.86 -43.44 1.78
CA PHE A 61 26.29 -43.69 1.84
C PHE A 61 26.70 -44.49 3.07
N GLY A 62 26.13 -44.21 4.24
CA GLY A 62 26.36 -44.97 5.47
C GLY A 62 26.04 -46.46 5.32
N SER A 63 24.99 -46.81 4.56
CA SER A 63 24.63 -48.20 4.29
C SER A 63 25.63 -48.95 3.38
N LEU A 64 26.43 -48.22 2.61
CA LEU A 64 27.43 -48.77 1.68
C LEU A 64 28.80 -48.96 2.33
N VAL A 65 29.06 -48.32 3.48
CA VAL A 65 30.36 -48.43 4.18
C VAL A 65 30.56 -49.85 4.68
N GLY A 66 31.67 -50.47 4.28
CA GLY A 66 32.08 -51.80 4.75
C GLY A 66 31.38 -52.98 4.07
N GLN A 67 30.56 -52.76 3.05
CA GLN A 67 29.92 -53.83 2.27
C GLN A 67 30.38 -53.87 0.81
N PRO A 68 30.46 -55.05 0.17
CA PRO A 68 30.69 -55.15 -1.27
C PRO A 68 29.45 -54.64 -2.04
N VAL A 69 29.63 -53.54 -2.78
CA VAL A 69 28.54 -52.85 -3.50
C VAL A 69 28.47 -53.29 -4.97
N LYS A 70 27.25 -53.49 -5.50
CA LYS A 70 27.04 -53.77 -6.93
C LYS A 70 27.03 -52.46 -7.73
N ALA A 71 27.56 -52.47 -8.95
CA ALA A 71 27.50 -51.28 -9.82
C ALA A 71 26.04 -50.80 -10.05
N ALA A 72 25.09 -51.73 -10.17
CA ALA A 72 23.67 -51.40 -10.34
C ALA A 72 23.06 -50.61 -9.16
N SER A 73 23.53 -50.82 -7.92
CA SER A 73 23.04 -50.04 -6.77
C SER A 73 23.63 -48.62 -6.76
N LEU A 74 24.87 -48.43 -7.22
CA LEU A 74 25.47 -47.11 -7.38
C LEU A 74 24.74 -46.27 -8.44
N TYR A 75 24.40 -46.88 -9.58
CA TYR A 75 23.62 -46.18 -10.62
C TYR A 75 22.22 -45.77 -10.15
N ARG A 76 21.55 -46.57 -9.31
CA ARG A 76 20.28 -46.16 -8.71
C ARG A 76 20.44 -44.97 -7.77
N LEU A 77 21.48 -45.00 -6.93
CA LEU A 77 21.82 -43.92 -6.01
C LEU A 77 22.06 -42.61 -6.77
N GLN A 78 22.87 -42.70 -7.84
CA GLN A 78 23.16 -41.58 -8.72
C GLN A 78 21.86 -41.00 -9.33
N GLY A 79 20.98 -41.84 -9.86
CA GLY A 79 19.71 -41.38 -10.42
C GLY A 79 18.77 -40.72 -9.39
N GLN A 80 18.82 -41.16 -8.13
CA GLN A 80 18.08 -40.54 -7.03
C GLN A 80 18.61 -39.13 -6.72
N PHE A 81 19.93 -38.95 -6.63
CA PHE A 81 20.52 -37.63 -6.37
C PHE A 81 20.40 -36.68 -7.57
N GLU A 82 20.49 -37.18 -8.80
CA GLU A 82 20.18 -36.38 -9.99
C GLU A 82 18.73 -35.87 -9.97
N SER A 83 17.79 -36.72 -9.56
CA SER A 83 16.38 -36.33 -9.42
C SER A 83 16.18 -35.31 -8.30
N ALA A 84 16.87 -35.50 -7.17
CA ALA A 84 16.85 -34.58 -6.03
C ALA A 84 17.43 -33.21 -6.40
N ALA A 85 18.55 -33.18 -7.14
CA ALA A 85 19.18 -31.96 -7.62
C ALA A 85 18.25 -31.18 -8.57
N ARG A 86 17.60 -31.85 -9.52
CA ARG A 86 16.57 -31.22 -10.38
C ARG A 86 15.42 -30.64 -9.57
N LYS A 87 14.99 -31.34 -8.51
CA LYS A 87 13.92 -30.83 -7.65
C LYS A 87 14.37 -29.59 -6.87
N THR A 88 15.61 -29.55 -6.38
CA THR A 88 16.19 -28.38 -5.73
C THR A 88 16.23 -27.18 -6.67
N GLU A 89 16.63 -27.38 -7.93
CA GLU A 89 16.66 -26.34 -8.95
C GLU A 89 15.26 -25.75 -9.17
N GLN A 90 14.24 -26.60 -9.35
CA GLN A 90 12.84 -26.15 -9.47
C GLN A 90 12.35 -25.36 -8.24
N LEU A 91 12.73 -25.78 -7.03
CA LEU A 91 12.32 -25.08 -5.81
C LEU A 91 13.00 -23.70 -5.70
N ARG A 92 14.28 -23.59 -6.08
CA ARG A 92 15.00 -22.31 -6.12
C ARG A 92 14.47 -21.37 -7.19
N GLU A 93 14.12 -21.89 -8.36
CA GLU A 93 13.44 -21.11 -9.40
C GLU A 93 12.11 -20.56 -8.88
N ASN A 94 11.32 -21.39 -8.20
CA ASN A 94 10.07 -20.94 -7.59
C ASN A 94 10.32 -19.86 -6.51
N GLU A 95 11.29 -20.06 -5.62
CA GLU A 95 11.68 -19.06 -4.62
C GLU A 95 12.06 -17.72 -5.26
N MET A 96 12.84 -17.75 -6.35
CA MET A 96 13.20 -16.56 -7.12
C MET A 96 11.96 -15.87 -7.70
N MET A 97 11.05 -16.64 -8.32
CA MET A 97 9.84 -16.08 -8.92
C MET A 97 8.91 -15.45 -7.88
N VAL A 98 8.76 -16.09 -6.72
CA VAL A 98 7.99 -15.55 -5.59
C VAL A 98 8.69 -14.32 -4.98
N GLY A 99 10.02 -14.28 -4.97
CA GLY A 99 10.78 -13.08 -4.59
C GLY A 99 10.51 -11.88 -5.51
N ILE A 100 10.43 -12.11 -6.82
CA ILE A 100 10.08 -11.07 -7.81
C ILE A 100 8.66 -10.56 -7.59
N THR A 101 7.70 -11.46 -7.31
CA THR A 101 6.31 -11.06 -7.06
C THR A 101 6.21 -10.24 -5.77
N GLU A 102 6.93 -10.60 -4.72
CA GLU A 102 6.99 -9.85 -3.46
C GLU A 102 7.52 -8.41 -3.68
N GLN A 103 8.62 -8.26 -4.43
CA GLN A 103 9.16 -6.94 -4.77
C GLN A 103 8.15 -6.09 -5.54
N ARG A 104 7.46 -6.69 -6.52
CA ARG A 104 6.38 -6.02 -7.26
C ARG A 104 5.26 -5.56 -6.33
N ARG A 105 4.80 -6.41 -5.40
CA ARG A 105 3.74 -6.03 -4.43
C ARG A 105 4.18 -4.92 -3.49
N LYS A 106 5.44 -4.91 -3.05
CA LYS A 106 6.02 -3.81 -2.26
C LYS A 106 6.00 -2.49 -3.05
N ALA A 107 6.38 -2.52 -4.32
CA ALA A 107 6.32 -1.34 -5.19
C ALA A 107 4.88 -0.83 -5.38
N GLU A 108 3.92 -1.72 -5.63
CA GLU A 108 2.50 -1.38 -5.74
C GLU A 108 1.95 -0.73 -4.46
N LEU A 109 2.32 -1.26 -3.29
CA LEU A 109 1.95 -0.68 -2.00
C LEU A 109 2.56 0.71 -1.79
N SER A 110 3.83 0.89 -2.15
CA SER A 110 4.51 2.19 -2.09
C SER A 110 3.79 3.24 -2.95
N ALA A 111 3.47 2.89 -4.20
CA ALA A 111 2.70 3.75 -5.09
C ALA A 111 1.34 4.13 -4.49
N ALA A 112 0.61 3.15 -3.93
CA ALA A 112 -0.69 3.42 -3.30
C ALA A 112 -0.61 4.40 -2.13
N ARG A 113 0.44 4.28 -1.30
CA ARG A 113 0.69 5.19 -0.18
C ARG A 113 0.95 6.61 -0.68
N ASN A 114 1.69 6.76 -1.78
CA ASN A 114 1.92 8.05 -2.41
C ASN A 114 0.62 8.67 -2.96
N ASP A 115 -0.22 7.87 -3.62
CA ASP A 115 -1.53 8.32 -4.12
C ASP A 115 -2.46 8.77 -2.97
N LEU A 116 -2.48 8.02 -1.86
CA LEU A 116 -3.23 8.41 -0.67
C LEU A 116 -2.70 9.72 -0.08
N ARG A 117 -1.37 9.87 0.03
CA ARG A 117 -0.75 11.11 0.52
C ARG A 117 -1.10 12.30 -0.37
N ALA A 118 -1.11 12.13 -1.68
CA ALA A 118 -1.52 13.17 -2.63
C ALA A 118 -3.01 13.54 -2.45
N SER A 119 -3.86 12.53 -2.23
CA SER A 119 -5.30 12.73 -1.98
C SER A 119 -5.55 13.50 -0.69
N LEU A 120 -4.87 13.15 0.41
CA LEU A 120 -4.94 13.85 1.70
C LEU A 120 -4.53 15.32 1.55
N LYS A 121 -3.43 15.60 0.85
CA LYS A 121 -2.98 16.98 0.57
C LYS A 121 -4.02 17.77 -0.22
N ALA A 122 -4.65 17.15 -1.22
CA ALA A 122 -5.67 17.81 -2.02
C ALA A 122 -6.91 18.15 -1.19
N VAL A 123 -7.34 17.26 -0.28
CA VAL A 123 -8.46 17.52 0.63
C VAL A 123 -8.11 18.63 1.62
N ALA A 124 -6.94 18.57 2.26
CA ALA A 124 -6.48 19.59 3.20
C ALA A 124 -6.39 20.99 2.57
N LYS A 125 -5.99 21.08 1.29
CA LYS A 125 -5.98 22.35 0.55
C LYS A 125 -7.39 22.94 0.44
N LEU A 126 -8.39 22.11 0.16
CA LEU A 126 -9.78 22.56 0.03
C LEU A 126 -10.39 22.91 1.40
N ASP A 127 -10.03 22.18 2.45
CA ASP A 127 -10.39 22.51 3.83
C ASP A 127 -9.91 23.92 4.20
N GLY A 128 -8.63 24.23 3.98
CA GLY A 128 -8.07 25.56 4.25
C GLY A 128 -8.73 26.69 3.43
N LEU A 129 -9.08 26.43 2.16
CA LEU A 129 -9.80 27.41 1.34
C LEU A 129 -11.21 27.70 1.88
N LEU A 130 -11.93 26.66 2.33
CA LEU A 130 -13.26 26.84 2.93
C LEU A 130 -13.20 27.61 4.24
N GLU A 131 -12.20 27.34 5.08
CA GLU A 131 -11.96 28.10 6.31
C GLU A 131 -11.70 29.58 6.00
N HIS A 132 -10.83 29.87 5.02
CA HIS A 132 -10.53 31.24 4.61
C HIS A 132 -11.78 31.98 4.11
N LEU A 133 -12.59 31.34 3.25
CA LEU A 133 -13.84 31.91 2.76
C LEU A 133 -14.86 32.15 3.89
N THR A 134 -14.89 31.27 4.88
CA THR A 134 -15.76 31.42 6.05
C THR A 134 -15.35 32.62 6.89
N LYS A 135 -14.05 32.77 7.19
CA LYS A 135 -13.50 33.94 7.89
C LYS A 135 -13.76 35.24 7.15
N ARG A 136 -13.54 35.27 5.82
CA ARG A 136 -13.83 36.45 4.98
C ARG A 136 -15.30 36.85 5.03
N THR A 137 -16.20 35.87 4.96
CA THR A 137 -17.65 36.11 5.01
C THR A 137 -18.09 36.62 6.38
N ALA A 138 -17.53 36.09 7.46
CA ALA A 138 -17.79 36.57 8.82
C ALA A 138 -17.35 38.04 9.00
N ARG A 139 -16.13 38.39 8.56
CA ARG A 139 -15.62 39.77 8.61
C ARG A 139 -16.50 40.74 7.82
N ARG A 140 -16.93 40.36 6.61
CA ARG A 140 -17.83 41.19 5.79
C ARG A 140 -19.18 41.40 6.47
N ARG A 141 -19.74 40.37 7.12
CA ARG A 141 -21.01 40.49 7.86
C ARG A 141 -20.87 41.46 9.03
N LEU A 142 -19.76 41.40 9.75
CA LEU A 142 -19.47 42.30 10.87
C LEU A 142 -19.37 43.76 10.39
N ALA A 143 -18.59 44.03 9.33
CA ALA A 143 -18.50 45.38 8.77
C ALA A 143 -19.84 45.92 8.24
N LEU A 144 -20.69 45.07 7.67
CA LEU A 144 -22.04 45.47 7.25
C LEU A 144 -22.96 45.77 8.43
N ALA A 145 -22.83 45.03 9.53
CA ALA A 145 -23.59 45.30 10.75
C ALA A 145 -23.15 46.63 11.39
N GLU A 146 -21.84 46.88 11.46
CA GLU A 146 -21.29 48.16 11.93
C GLU A 146 -21.81 49.33 11.07
N LEU A 147 -21.79 49.21 9.75
CA LEU A 147 -22.33 50.23 8.85
C LEU A 147 -23.82 50.49 9.09
N SER A 148 -24.63 49.44 9.26
CA SER A 148 -26.06 49.62 9.57
C SER A 148 -26.29 50.30 10.92
N GLU A 149 -25.47 50.01 11.92
CA GLU A 149 -25.54 50.71 13.21
C GLU A 149 -25.15 52.19 13.10
N GLU A 150 -24.22 52.55 12.22
CA GLU A 150 -23.87 53.95 11.94
C GLU A 150 -24.99 54.70 11.19
N ASP A 151 -25.63 54.04 10.22
CA ASP A 151 -26.78 54.59 9.49
C ASP A 151 -27.97 54.84 10.43
N ASP A 152 -28.28 53.91 11.35
CA ASP A 152 -29.37 54.05 12.33
C ASP A 152 -29.10 55.13 13.40
N ARG A 153 -27.83 55.44 13.68
CA ARG A 153 -27.42 56.52 14.61
C ARG A 153 -27.38 57.90 13.95
N SER A 154 -27.50 57.98 12.62
CA SER A 154 -27.50 59.26 11.92
C SER A 154 -28.80 60.03 12.16
N PRO A 155 -28.77 61.29 12.60
CA PRO A 155 -30.00 62.06 12.86
C PRO A 155 -30.81 62.23 11.57
N PRO A 156 -32.15 62.24 11.64
CA PRO A 156 -32.98 62.43 10.45
C PRO A 156 -32.60 63.76 9.80
N ARG A 157 -32.17 63.70 8.53
CA ARG A 157 -31.95 64.91 7.73
C ARG A 157 -33.28 65.66 7.66
N LEU A 158 -33.39 66.73 8.43
CA LEU A 158 -34.54 67.64 8.36
C LEU A 158 -34.68 68.13 6.91
N PRO A 159 -35.90 68.13 6.34
CA PRO A 159 -36.11 68.61 4.99
C PRO A 159 -35.72 70.09 4.94
N ALA A 160 -34.85 70.46 4.01
CA ALA A 160 -34.53 71.85 3.75
C ALA A 160 -35.79 72.55 3.22
N GLU A 161 -36.41 73.39 4.07
CA GLU A 161 -37.49 74.27 3.68
C GLU A 161 -37.00 75.25 2.60
N ARG A 162 -37.83 75.44 1.57
CA ARG A 162 -37.64 76.37 0.46
C ARG A 162 -38.36 77.68 0.73
#